data_AF-A0A1V4RJN5-F1
#
_entry.id   AF-A0A1V4RJN5-F1
#
_cell.length_a   1.000
_cell.length_b   1.000
_cell.length_c   1.000
_cell.angle_alpha   90.00
_cell.angle_beta   90.00
_cell.angle_gamma   90.00
#
_symmetry.space_group_name_H-M   'P 1'
#
loop_
_entity.id
_entity.type
_entity.pdbx_description
1 polymer ?
#
loop_
_entity_poly.entity_id
_entity_poly.type
_entity_poly.pdbx_seq_one_letter_code
_entity_poly.pdbx_strand_id
1 'polypeptide(L)'
;MKRFMLMVLVVLFSVQFSFAELKPGTDYSDHSFWIVFQPSIENITIEHLAGRVRCGIRSVDALFNRFQPKQVVQEVPFAQPQDRDGDIVMSNVYRVEVETNKNILATIREFSRDPNIVLAEPIPIYRVFDITPFIPNDS
;
A
#
# COMPACT_ATOMS: atom_id res chain seq x y z
N MET A 1 18.97 35.82 -20.61
CA MET A 1 18.35 35.22 -19.41
C MET A 1 17.66 33.88 -19.76
N LYS A 2 18.41 32.89 -20.29
CA LYS A 2 17.85 31.57 -20.67
C LYS A 2 18.62 30.38 -20.06
N ARG A 3 19.68 30.64 -19.29
CA ARG A 3 20.57 29.60 -18.73
C ARG A 3 20.26 29.24 -17.27
N PHE A 4 19.50 30.08 -16.56
CA PHE A 4 19.10 29.82 -15.17
C PHE A 4 17.84 28.95 -15.04
N MET A 5 17.03 28.83 -16.10
CA MET A 5 15.78 28.07 -16.06
C MET A 5 15.99 26.55 -16.17
N LEU A 6 17.14 26.10 -16.67
CA LEU A 6 17.41 24.67 -16.82
C LEU A 6 17.86 24.00 -15.51
N MET A 7 18.42 24.76 -14.55
CA MET A 7 18.91 24.21 -13.28
C MET A 7 17.79 23.90 -12.28
N VAL A 8 16.66 24.59 -12.37
CA VAL A 8 15.49 24.32 -11.50
C VAL A 8 14.76 23.03 -11.92
N LEU A 9 14.87 22.63 -13.19
CA LEU A 9 14.20 21.44 -13.71
C LEU A 9 14.88 20.12 -13.27
N VAL A 10 16.17 20.15 -12.96
CA VAL A 10 16.94 18.94 -12.59
C VAL A 10 16.83 18.63 -11.08
N VAL A 11 16.58 19.64 -10.24
CA VAL A 11 16.45 19.45 -8.78
C VAL A 11 15.07 18.89 -8.38
N LEU A 12 14.04 19.06 -9.22
CA LEU A 12 12.70 18.53 -8.94
C LEU A 12 12.52 17.04 -9.32
N PHE A 13 13.54 16.40 -9.90
CA PHE A 13 13.49 14.98 -10.30
C PHE A 13 14.23 14.03 -9.34
N SER A 14 14.57 14.49 -8.13
CA SER A 14 15.01 13.61 -7.04
C SER A 14 13.81 13.15 -6.20
N VAL A 15 12.78 12.62 -6.85
CA VAL A 15 11.80 11.76 -6.16
C VAL A 15 12.56 10.47 -5.87
N GLN A 16 13.06 10.37 -4.65
CA GLN A 16 13.58 9.12 -4.10
C GLN A 16 12.44 8.11 -4.18
N PHE A 17 12.48 7.21 -5.18
CA PHE A 17 11.66 6.01 -5.15
C PHE A 17 12.22 5.15 -4.03
N SER A 18 11.71 5.34 -2.81
CA SER A 18 11.91 4.42 -1.71
C SER A 18 11.23 3.12 -2.10
N PHE A 19 11.99 2.19 -2.66
CA PHE A 19 11.53 0.82 -2.82
C PHE A 19 11.47 0.18 -1.44
N ALA A 20 10.32 -0.40 -1.10
CA ALA A 20 10.21 -1.25 0.07
C ALA A 20 11.11 -2.47 -0.12
N GLU A 21 12.29 -2.45 0.48
CA GLU A 21 13.20 -3.59 0.48
C GLU A 21 12.65 -4.64 1.47
N LEU A 22 12.40 -5.85 0.97
CA LEU A 22 11.91 -6.94 1.81
C LEU A 22 12.91 -7.23 2.93
N LYS A 23 12.44 -7.24 4.18
CA LYS A 23 13.28 -7.53 5.33
C LYS A 23 13.71 -9.00 5.30
N PRO A 24 15.01 -9.30 5.37
CA PRO A 24 15.50 -10.68 5.45
C PRO A 24 14.85 -11.43 6.61
N GLY A 25 14.41 -12.67 6.36
CA GLY A 25 13.80 -13.53 7.39
C GLY A 25 12.34 -13.21 7.74
N THR A 26 11.68 -12.29 7.02
CA THR A 26 10.25 -12.01 7.16
C THR A 26 9.48 -12.68 6.03
N ASP A 27 8.46 -13.47 6.38
CA ASP A 27 7.48 -13.97 5.40
C ASP A 27 6.51 -12.84 5.05
N TYR A 28 6.10 -12.78 3.78
CA TYR A 28 5.16 -11.78 3.29
C TYR A 28 3.96 -12.45 2.63
N SER A 29 2.81 -11.76 2.67
CA SER A 29 1.62 -12.20 1.95
C SER A 29 1.89 -12.23 0.45
N ASP A 30 1.50 -13.34 -0.17
CA ASP A 30 1.56 -13.56 -1.63
C ASP A 30 0.31 -13.04 -2.36
N HIS A 31 -0.70 -12.56 -1.62
CA HIS A 31 -1.99 -12.15 -2.17
C HIS A 31 -2.50 -10.81 -1.62
N SER A 32 -1.86 -10.23 -0.61
CA SER A 32 -2.26 -8.95 -0.02
C SER A 32 -1.11 -7.98 0.13
N PHE A 33 -1.37 -6.70 -0.11
CA PHE A 33 -0.41 -5.62 0.05
C PHE A 33 -1.12 -4.34 0.51
N TRP A 34 -0.38 -3.43 1.14
CA TRP A 34 -0.88 -2.11 1.49
C TRP A 34 -0.64 -1.13 0.35
N ILE A 35 -1.58 -0.21 0.18
CA ILE A 35 -1.39 1.04 -0.54
C ILE A 35 -1.74 2.21 0.38
N VAL A 36 -1.06 3.32 0.19
CA VAL A 36 -1.31 4.58 0.89
C VAL A 36 -1.58 5.64 -0.16
N PHE A 37 -2.77 6.23 -0.14
CA PHE A 37 -3.08 7.34 -1.04
C PHE A 37 -2.45 8.65 -0.59
N GLN A 38 -2.24 9.59 -1.52
CA GLN A 38 -1.77 10.93 -1.17
C GLN A 38 -2.64 11.60 -0.11
N PRO A 39 -2.04 12.30 0.88
CA PRO A 39 -2.78 13.06 1.88
C PRO A 39 -3.68 14.16 1.30
N SER A 40 -3.36 14.64 0.10
CA SER A 40 -4.14 15.64 -0.64
C SER A 40 -5.48 15.08 -1.18
N ILE A 41 -5.64 13.77 -1.20
CA ILE A 41 -6.86 13.10 -1.65
C ILE A 41 -7.74 12.87 -0.43
N GLU A 42 -8.74 13.72 -0.27
CA GLU A 42 -9.70 13.64 0.82
C GLU A 42 -10.85 12.68 0.48
N ASN A 43 -11.40 12.01 1.50
CA ASN A 43 -12.64 11.22 1.43
C ASN A 43 -12.66 10.12 0.37
N ILE A 44 -11.61 9.29 0.36
CA ILE A 44 -11.51 8.15 -0.57
C ILE A 44 -12.63 7.16 -0.29
N THR A 45 -13.47 6.96 -1.30
CA THR A 45 -14.58 6.00 -1.24
C THR A 45 -14.24 4.83 -2.15
N ILE A 46 -14.13 3.64 -1.56
CA ILE A 46 -13.95 2.39 -2.32
C ILE A 46 -15.32 1.78 -2.58
N GLU A 47 -15.66 1.66 -3.85
CA GLU A 47 -16.91 1.05 -4.29
C GLU A 47 -16.67 -0.30 -4.92
N HIS A 48 -17.53 -1.26 -4.56
CA HIS A 48 -17.55 -2.62 -5.10
C HIS A 48 -18.80 -2.78 -5.96
N LEU A 49 -18.67 -2.63 -7.27
CA LEU A 49 -19.80 -2.68 -8.22
C LEU A 49 -19.61 -3.79 -9.23
N ALA A 50 -20.57 -4.73 -9.28
CA ALA A 50 -20.59 -5.83 -10.24
C ALA A 50 -19.25 -6.60 -10.33
N GLY A 51 -18.62 -6.87 -9.18
CA GLY A 51 -17.33 -7.56 -9.10
C GLY A 51 -16.12 -6.72 -9.51
N ARG A 52 -16.28 -5.40 -9.66
CA ARG A 52 -15.18 -4.46 -9.91
C ARG A 52 -15.01 -3.51 -8.75
N VAL A 53 -13.75 -3.19 -8.45
CA VAL A 53 -13.37 -2.20 -7.46
C VAL A 53 -13.07 -0.88 -8.15
N ARG A 54 -13.59 0.23 -7.61
CA ARG A 54 -13.25 1.58 -8.04
C ARG A 54 -13.10 2.52 -6.85
N CYS A 55 -12.26 3.53 -7.00
CA CYS A 55 -12.05 4.60 -6.03
C CYS A 55 -12.31 6.00 -6.62
N GLY A 56 -12.64 6.10 -7.92
CA GLY A 56 -12.93 7.36 -8.60
C GLY A 56 -11.68 8.09 -9.12
N ILE A 57 -10.48 7.56 -8.84
CA ILE A 57 -9.22 8.09 -9.35
C ILE A 57 -8.85 7.32 -10.61
N ARG A 58 -8.87 7.97 -11.76
CA ARG A 58 -8.73 7.31 -13.08
C ARG A 58 -7.51 6.39 -13.20
N SER A 59 -6.35 6.81 -12.71
CA SER A 59 -5.11 6.03 -12.83
C SER A 59 -5.13 4.78 -11.93
N VAL A 60 -5.61 4.94 -10.69
CA VAL A 60 -5.78 3.82 -9.75
C VAL A 60 -6.90 2.88 -10.18
N ASP A 61 -8.00 3.40 -10.71
CA ASP A 61 -9.08 2.60 -11.30
C ASP A 61 -8.56 1.79 -12.50
N ALA A 62 -7.61 2.30 -13.29
CA ALA A 62 -6.98 1.52 -14.34
C ALA A 62 -6.14 0.36 -13.78
N LEU A 63 -5.42 0.58 -12.67
CA LEU A 63 -4.71 -0.48 -11.95
C LEU A 63 -5.69 -1.52 -11.38
N PHE A 64 -6.78 -1.10 -10.73
CA PHE A 64 -7.81 -2.02 -10.24
C PHE A 64 -8.46 -2.83 -11.36
N ASN A 65 -8.74 -2.23 -12.52
CA ASN A 65 -9.27 -2.97 -13.65
C ASN A 65 -8.27 -3.97 -14.24
N ARG A 66 -6.96 -3.63 -14.26
CA ARG A 66 -5.89 -4.51 -14.76
C ARG A 66 -5.62 -5.67 -13.82
N PHE A 67 -5.50 -5.39 -12.52
CA PHE A 67 -5.10 -6.39 -11.52
C PHE A 67 -6.28 -7.10 -10.87
N GLN A 68 -7.52 -6.61 -11.05
CA GLN A 68 -8.76 -7.20 -10.58
C GLN A 68 -8.66 -7.64 -9.11
N PRO A 69 -8.47 -6.69 -8.18
CA PRO A 69 -8.41 -7.04 -6.77
C PRO A 69 -9.74 -7.66 -6.34
N LYS A 70 -9.67 -8.71 -5.52
CA LYS A 70 -10.84 -9.34 -4.90
C LYS A 70 -11.48 -8.41 -3.88
N GLN A 71 -10.63 -7.70 -3.14
CA GLN A 71 -11.04 -6.83 -2.06
C GLN A 71 -10.09 -5.65 -1.95
N VAL A 72 -10.63 -4.49 -1.61
CA VAL A 72 -9.89 -3.31 -1.18
C VAL A 72 -10.63 -2.74 0.02
N VAL A 73 -9.94 -2.68 1.17
CA VAL A 73 -10.51 -2.24 2.45
C VAL A 73 -9.57 -1.27 3.14
N GLN A 74 -10.14 -0.31 3.85
CA GLN A 74 -9.38 0.57 4.73
C GLN A 74 -8.77 -0.28 5.85
N GLU A 75 -7.45 -0.20 6.01
CA GLU A 75 -6.72 -1.04 6.97
C GLU A 75 -7.01 -0.64 8.41
N VAL A 76 -7.25 0.65 8.64
CA VAL A 76 -7.62 1.22 9.95
C VAL A 76 -9.02 1.85 9.83
N PRO A 77 -10.11 1.08 10.01
CA PRO A 77 -11.48 1.48 9.67
C PRO A 77 -12.03 2.70 10.41
N PHE A 78 -11.40 3.09 11.52
CA PHE A 78 -11.84 4.20 12.38
C PHE A 78 -10.86 5.38 12.37
N ALA A 79 -9.77 5.27 11.61
CA ALA A 79 -8.81 6.37 11.48
C ALA A 79 -9.50 7.59 10.88
N GLN A 80 -9.32 8.72 11.55
CA GLN A 80 -9.75 10.03 11.11
C GLN A 80 -8.64 10.72 10.32
N PRO A 81 -8.94 11.78 9.53
CA PRO A 81 -7.92 12.50 8.75
C PRO A 81 -6.77 13.11 9.57
N GLN A 82 -7.00 13.35 10.87
CA GLN A 82 -5.97 13.82 11.81
C GLN A 82 -5.07 12.71 12.36
N ASP A 83 -5.46 11.44 12.22
CA ASP A 83 -4.68 10.30 12.71
C ASP A 83 -3.53 10.03 11.73
N ARG A 84 -2.30 10.23 12.20
CA ARG A 84 -1.10 10.17 11.35
C ARG A 84 0.01 9.35 11.99
N ASP A 85 0.79 8.70 11.14
CA ASP A 85 2.09 8.10 11.47
C ASP A 85 3.15 8.73 10.55
N GLY A 86 3.90 9.69 11.10
CA GLY A 86 4.74 10.58 10.31
C GLY A 86 3.94 11.33 9.24
N ASP A 87 4.30 11.12 7.98
CA ASP A 87 3.65 11.73 6.81
C ASP A 87 2.46 10.92 6.29
N ILE A 88 2.19 9.74 6.86
CA ILE A 88 1.11 8.85 6.44
C ILE A 88 -0.16 9.23 7.18
N VAL A 89 -1.22 9.54 6.44
CA VAL A 89 -2.58 9.67 7.01
C VAL A 89 -3.19 8.29 7.14
N MET A 90 -3.50 7.87 8.36
CA MET A 90 -3.97 6.50 8.65
C MET A 90 -5.30 6.16 7.98
N SER A 91 -6.17 7.16 7.76
CA SER A 91 -7.42 6.97 7.01
C SER A 91 -7.21 6.67 5.53
N ASN A 92 -6.00 6.88 5.01
CA ASN A 92 -5.65 6.70 3.60
C ASN A 92 -4.91 5.38 3.34
N VAL A 93 -4.77 4.52 4.36
CA VAL A 93 -4.12 3.21 4.25
C VAL A 93 -5.17 2.16 3.91
N TYR A 94 -4.97 1.49 2.77
CA TYR A 94 -5.86 0.44 2.29
C TYR A 94 -5.08 -0.85 2.06
N ARG A 95 -5.68 -1.98 2.44
CA ARG A 95 -5.24 -3.31 2.04
C ARG A 95 -5.92 -3.69 0.73
N VAL A 96 -5.12 -4.11 -0.22
CA VAL A 96 -5.53 -4.63 -1.52
C VAL A 96 -5.26 -6.13 -1.54
N GLU A 97 -6.30 -6.92 -1.80
CA GLU A 97 -6.21 -8.36 -1.97
C GLU A 97 -6.37 -8.72 -3.45
N VAL A 98 -5.43 -9.50 -3.99
CA VAL A 98 -5.42 -10.01 -5.36
C VAL A 98 -5.42 -11.54 -5.37
N GLU A 99 -5.52 -12.15 -6.55
CA GLU A 99 -5.35 -13.60 -6.67
C GLU A 99 -3.88 -14.03 -6.45
N THR A 100 -3.70 -15.12 -5.70
CA THR A 100 -2.41 -15.71 -5.29
C THR A 100 -1.50 -16.14 -6.45
N ASN A 101 -2.06 -16.36 -7.64
CA ASN A 101 -1.30 -16.76 -8.83
C ASN A 101 -0.58 -15.57 -9.51
N LYS A 102 -0.75 -14.34 -9.03
CA LYS A 102 -0.13 -13.14 -9.60
C LYS A 102 1.20 -12.86 -8.90
N ASN A 103 2.19 -12.39 -9.66
CA ASN A 103 3.44 -11.90 -9.07
C ASN A 103 3.16 -10.63 -8.25
N ILE A 104 3.01 -10.79 -6.93
CA ILE A 104 2.61 -9.73 -6.01
C ILE A 104 3.60 -8.56 -6.02
N LEU A 105 4.91 -8.84 -6.08
CA LEU A 105 5.95 -7.81 -6.10
C LEU A 105 5.92 -6.98 -7.38
N ALA A 106 5.65 -7.62 -8.53
CA ALA A 106 5.44 -6.90 -9.78
C ALA A 106 4.18 -6.04 -9.73
N THR A 107 3.13 -6.52 -9.08
CA THR A 107 1.88 -5.76 -8.88
C THR A 107 2.13 -4.54 -7.99
N ILE A 108 2.74 -4.73 -6.81
CA ILE A 108 3.14 -3.65 -5.89
C ILE A 108 3.97 -2.59 -6.62
N ARG A 109 4.93 -3.00 -7.46
CA ARG A 109 5.76 -2.08 -8.24
C ARG A 109 4.97 -1.23 -9.24
N GLU A 110 3.87 -1.74 -9.77
CA GLU A 110 3.02 -0.98 -10.68
C GLU A 110 2.15 0.02 -9.90
N PHE A 111 1.65 -0.36 -8.72
CA PHE A 111 0.94 0.56 -7.82
C PHE A 111 1.87 1.65 -7.28
N SER A 112 3.12 1.35 -6.92
CA SER A 112 4.08 2.33 -6.41
C SER A 112 4.54 3.37 -7.43
N ARG A 113 4.17 3.20 -8.70
CA ARG A 113 4.41 4.18 -9.77
C ARG A 113 3.24 5.13 -10.01
N ASP A 114 2.08 4.87 -9.41
CA ASP A 114 0.93 5.77 -9.55
C ASP A 114 1.17 7.04 -8.72
N PRO A 115 1.03 8.25 -9.32
CA PRO A 115 1.28 9.48 -8.58
C PRO A 115 0.31 9.68 -7.41
N ASN A 116 -0.88 9.07 -7.41
CA ASN A 116 -1.87 9.20 -6.33
C ASN A 116 -1.58 8.26 -5.16
N ILE A 117 -0.56 7.41 -5.26
CA ILE A 117 -0.13 6.44 -4.25
C ILE A 117 1.23 6.88 -3.73
N VAL A 118 1.28 7.21 -2.43
CA VAL A 118 2.52 7.59 -1.74
C VAL A 118 3.39 6.36 -1.52
N LEU A 119 2.75 5.25 -1.18
CA LEU A 119 3.44 4.04 -0.77
C LEU A 119 2.63 2.82 -1.18
N ALA A 120 3.31 1.78 -1.65
CA ALA A 120 2.74 0.45 -1.82
C ALA A 120 3.73 -0.58 -1.26
N GLU A 121 3.28 -1.42 -0.32
CA GLU A 121 4.16 -2.30 0.45
C GLU A 121 3.58 -3.70 0.66
N PRO A 122 4.44 -4.73 0.68
CA PRO A 122 4.03 -6.09 1.00
C PRO A 122 3.68 -6.21 2.49
N ILE A 123 2.62 -6.96 2.80
CA ILE A 123 2.19 -7.17 4.20
C ILE A 123 3.00 -8.31 4.82
N PRO A 124 3.70 -8.10 5.94
CA PRO A 124 4.42 -9.16 6.63
C PRO A 124 3.44 -10.15 7.29
N ILE A 125 3.76 -11.44 7.24
CA ILE A 125 3.04 -12.50 7.95
C ILE A 125 3.76 -12.75 9.29
N TYR A 126 3.10 -12.37 10.39
CA TYR A 126 3.58 -12.70 11.72
C TYR A 126 3.12 -14.11 12.10
N ARG A 127 4.05 -15.07 12.13
CA ARG A 127 3.79 -16.38 12.73
C ARG A 127 3.80 -16.22 14.24
N VAL A 128 2.64 -16.42 14.88
CA VAL A 128 2.60 -16.56 16.35
C VAL A 128 3.28 -17.89 16.65
N PHE A 129 4.47 -17.84 17.24
CA PHE A 129 5.17 -19.05 17.67
C PHE A 129 4.30 -19.81 18.68
N ASP A 130 4.28 -21.14 18.55
CA ASP A 130 3.57 -22.05 19.43
C ASP A 130 3.88 -21.71 20.89
N ILE A 131 2.89 -21.17 21.59
CA ILE A 131 2.89 -21.09 23.04
C ILE A 131 2.80 -22.53 23.52
N THR A 132 3.95 -23.16 23.80
CA THR A 132 3.95 -24.36 24.64
C THR A 132 3.35 -23.94 25.98
N PRO A 133 2.20 -24.50 26.40
CA PRO A 133 1.66 -24.18 27.70
C PRO A 133 2.70 -24.58 28.75
N PHE A 134 3.07 -23.62 29.60
CA PHE A 134 3.86 -23.90 30.78
C PHE A 134 3.08 -24.89 31.65
N ILE A 135 3.53 -26.15 31.71
CA ILE A 135 3.04 -27.14 32.68
C ILE A 135 3.93 -26.96 33.92
N PRO A 136 3.41 -26.40 35.03
CA PRO A 136 4.17 -26.34 36.28
C PRO A 136 4.50 -27.77 36.68
N ASN A 137 5.79 -28.03 36.94
CA ASN A 137 6.21 -29.32 37.45
C ASN A 137 5.94 -29.33 38.96
N ASP A 138 4.74 -29.74 39.36
CA ASP A 138 4.41 -29.95 40.77
C ASP A 138 5.17 -31.20 41.25
N SER A 139 6.37 -30.96 41.80
CA SER A 139 7.22 -31.95 42.49
C SER A 139 7.10 -31.78 44.00
#